data_AF-A0A2A6P861-F1
#
_entry.id   AF-A0A2A6P861-F1
#
_cell.length_a   1.000
_cell.length_b   1.000
_cell.length_c   1.000
_cell.angle_alpha   90.00
_cell.angle_beta   90.00
_cell.angle_gamma   90.00
#
_symmetry.space_group_name_H-M   'P 1'
#
loop_
_entity.id
_entity.type
_entity.pdbx_description
1 polymer ?
#
loop_
_entity_poly.entity_id
_entity_poly.type
_entity_poly.pdbx_seq_one_letter_code
_entity_poly.pdbx_strand_id
1 'polypeptide(L)'
;MMSRLNLAAGAIAGGLVVFLIMQAANALWIIPAAKDEGRKLERAELDSATNKAIGELRDEADRARFNRRLCIERGRLYVNATGQCVERPSQPGG
;
A
#
# COMPACT_ATOMS: atom_id res chain seq x y z
N MET A 1 39.32 -31.02 -42.87
CA MET A 1 37.93 -31.07 -42.34
C MET A 1 37.89 -30.95 -40.81
N MET A 2 38.66 -31.74 -40.07
CA MET A 2 38.73 -31.72 -38.59
C MET A 2 39.01 -30.34 -37.96
N SER A 3 39.87 -29.52 -38.55
CA SER A 3 40.19 -28.19 -38.02
C SER A 3 38.99 -27.23 -37.95
N ARG A 4 38.03 -27.36 -38.88
CA ARG A 4 36.81 -26.52 -38.88
C ARG A 4 35.78 -27.00 -37.87
N LEU A 5 35.70 -28.32 -37.65
CA LEU A 5 34.84 -28.93 -36.64
C LEU A 5 35.28 -28.56 -35.22
N ASN A 6 36.58 -28.57 -34.94
CA ASN A 6 37.12 -28.15 -33.64
C ASN A 6 36.89 -26.66 -33.36
N LEU A 7 37.00 -25.82 -34.40
CA LEU A 7 36.74 -24.38 -34.28
C LEU A 7 35.25 -24.11 -34.00
N ALA A 8 34.35 -24.79 -34.71
CA ALA A 8 32.92 -24.71 -34.46
C ALA A 8 32.54 -25.22 -33.06
N ALA A 9 33.12 -26.33 -32.61
CA ALA A 9 32.90 -26.85 -31.26
C ALA A 9 33.38 -25.88 -30.18
N GLY A 10 34.55 -25.26 -30.37
CA GLY A 10 35.08 -24.24 -29.47
C GLY A 10 34.19 -23.00 -29.39
N ALA A 11 33.66 -22.53 -30.53
CA ALA A 11 32.74 -21.39 -30.57
C ALA A 11 31.42 -21.68 -29.85
N ILE A 12 30.86 -22.89 -30.02
CA ILE A 12 29.62 -23.31 -29.34
C ILE A 12 29.85 -23.42 -27.84
N ALA A 13 30.94 -24.06 -27.41
CA ALA A 13 31.27 -24.20 -25.99
C ALA A 13 31.53 -22.82 -25.34
N GLY A 14 32.30 -21.96 -26.00
CA GLY A 14 32.56 -20.60 -25.51
C GLY A 14 31.28 -19.76 -25.42
N GLY A 15 30.42 -19.82 -26.44
CA GLY A 15 29.14 -19.14 -26.44
C GLY A 15 28.20 -19.59 -25.31
N LEU A 16 28.14 -20.91 -25.06
CA LEU A 16 27.36 -21.46 -23.94
C LEU A 16 27.89 -21.00 -22.59
N VAL A 17 29.20 -20.97 -22.39
CA VAL A 17 29.79 -20.49 -21.13
C VAL A 17 29.45 -19.02 -20.88
N VAL A 18 29.61 -18.15 -21.88
CA VAL A 18 29.27 -16.73 -21.74
C VAL A 18 27.78 -16.54 -21.48
N PHE A 19 26.91 -17.29 -22.19
CA PHE A 19 25.47 -17.24 -21.98
C PHE A 19 25.07 -17.65 -20.56
N LEU A 20 25.64 -18.74 -20.05
CA LEU A 20 25.38 -19.21 -18.68
C LEU A 20 25.86 -18.23 -17.62
N ILE A 21 27.03 -17.62 -17.81
CA ILE A 21 27.56 -16.61 -16.88
C ILE A 21 26.64 -15.38 -16.86
N MET A 22 26.19 -14.90 -18.02
CA MET A 22 25.27 -13.76 -18.10
C MET A 22 23.92 -14.08 -17.46
N GLN A 23 23.37 -15.28 -17.70
CA GLN A 23 22.14 -15.72 -17.06
C GLN A 23 22.27 -15.84 -15.54
N ALA A 24 23.38 -16.39 -15.06
CA ALA A 24 23.66 -16.46 -13.63
C ALA A 24 23.80 -15.06 -13.01
N ALA A 25 24.47 -14.14 -13.71
CA ALA A 25 24.61 -12.77 -13.24
C ALA A 25 23.25 -12.04 -13.16
N ASN A 26 22.42 -12.21 -14.19
CA ASN A 26 21.06 -11.66 -14.20
C ASN A 26 20.19 -12.25 -13.09
N ALA A 27 20.22 -13.57 -12.91
CA ALA A 27 19.38 -14.28 -11.95
C ALA A 27 19.79 -14.03 -10.49
N LEU A 28 21.10 -13.93 -10.21
CA LEU A 28 21.61 -13.82 -8.84
C LEU A 28 21.79 -12.39 -8.35
N TRP A 29 22.04 -11.42 -9.23
CA TRP A 29 22.25 -10.03 -8.83
C TRP A 29 21.18 -9.07 -9.33
N ILE A 30 20.79 -9.13 -10.61
CA ILE A 30 19.95 -8.09 -11.22
C ILE A 30 18.46 -8.27 -10.85
N ILE A 31 17.92 -9.49 -11.04
CA ILE A 31 16.51 -9.78 -10.79
C ILE A 31 16.14 -9.63 -9.29
N PRO A 32 16.95 -10.10 -8.32
CA PRO A 32 16.63 -9.94 -6.90
C PRO A 32 16.61 -8.47 -6.47
N ALA A 33 17.59 -7.67 -6.92
CA ALA A 33 17.65 -6.25 -6.61
C ALA A 33 16.42 -5.49 -7.15
N ALA A 34 16.04 -5.75 -8.40
CA ALA A 34 14.85 -5.16 -9.01
C ALA A 34 13.54 -5.57 -8.30
N LYS A 35 13.46 -6.82 -7.82
CA LYS A 35 12.29 -7.33 -7.08
C LYS A 35 12.15 -6.69 -5.71
N ASP A 36 13.25 -6.34 -5.05
CA ASP A 36 13.22 -5.65 -3.77
C ASP A 36 12.87 -4.16 -3.93
N GLU A 37 13.27 -3.53 -5.03
CA GLU A 37 12.83 -2.18 -5.38
C GLU A 37 11.34 -2.14 -5.76
N GLY A 38 10.87 -3.09 -6.57
CA GLY A 38 9.45 -3.20 -6.94
C GLY A 38 8.54 -3.44 -5.72
N ARG A 39 8.94 -4.29 -4.79
CA ARG A 39 8.16 -4.55 -3.55
C ARG A 39 8.14 -3.36 -2.59
N LYS A 40 9.14 -2.47 -2.63
CA LYS A 40 9.11 -1.23 -1.84
C LYS A 40 8.10 -0.23 -2.39
N LEU A 41 7.99 -0.13 -3.72
CA LEU A 41 7.00 0.71 -4.38
C LEU A 41 5.57 0.22 -4.12
N GLU A 42 5.34 -1.09 -4.24
CA GLU A 42 4.02 -1.69 -3.99
C GLU A 42 3.56 -1.50 -2.53
N ARG A 43 4.48 -1.64 -1.56
CA ARG A 43 4.18 -1.34 -0.15
C ARG A 43 3.91 0.14 0.10
N ALA A 44 4.67 1.04 -0.54
CA ALA A 44 4.45 2.48 -0.39
C ALA A 44 3.08 2.91 -0.95
N GLU A 45 2.63 2.30 -2.05
CA GLU A 45 1.31 2.56 -2.62
C GLU A 45 0.19 2.06 -1.67
N LEU A 46 0.30 0.84 -1.14
CA LEU A 46 -0.64 0.29 -0.15
C LEU A 46 -0.68 1.12 1.14
N ASP A 47 0.46 1.58 1.64
CA ASP A 47 0.54 2.43 2.83
C ASP A 47 -0.09 3.80 2.58
N SER A 48 0.07 4.36 1.37
CA SER A 48 -0.55 5.64 1.01
C SER A 48 -2.09 5.56 0.95
N ALA A 49 -2.62 4.48 0.36
CA ALA A 49 -4.06 4.23 0.28
C ALA A 49 -4.65 4.00 1.68
N THR A 50 -3.95 3.25 2.53
CA THR A 50 -4.36 2.98 3.92
C THR A 50 -4.36 4.26 4.74
N ASN A 51 -3.30 5.07 4.67
CA ASN A 51 -3.22 6.33 5.40
C ASN A 51 -4.28 7.34 4.95
N LYS A 52 -4.64 7.35 3.66
CA LYS A 52 -5.74 8.17 3.15
C LYS A 52 -7.09 7.74 3.73
N ALA A 53 -7.39 6.44 3.73
CA ALA A 53 -8.62 5.91 4.31
C ALA A 53 -8.70 6.16 5.84
N ILE A 54 -7.58 6.03 6.56
CA ILE A 54 -7.50 6.38 7.98
C ILE A 54 -7.74 7.87 8.19
N GLY A 55 -7.19 8.73 7.33
CA GLY A 55 -7.41 10.18 7.38
C GLY A 55 -8.89 10.54 7.22
N GLU A 56 -9.56 9.98 6.21
CA GLU A 56 -10.99 10.20 5.96
C GLU A 56 -11.86 9.73 7.14
N LEU A 57 -11.59 8.53 7.68
CA LEU A 57 -12.29 8.03 8.87
C LEU A 57 -12.06 8.91 10.11
N ARG A 58 -10.83 9.43 10.28
CA ARG A 58 -10.50 10.33 11.39
C ARG A 58 -11.21 11.67 11.28
N ASP A 59 -11.25 12.25 10.08
CA ASP A 59 -11.93 13.53 9.83
C ASP A 59 -13.43 13.40 10.10
N GLU A 60 -14.07 12.31 9.68
CA GLU A 60 -15.49 12.04 10.00
C GLU A 60 -15.72 11.86 11.50
N ALA A 61 -14.85 11.10 12.17
CA ALA A 61 -14.94 10.88 13.62
C ALA A 61 -14.74 12.18 14.41
N ASP A 62 -13.77 13.02 14.01
CA ASP A 62 -13.50 14.29 14.65
C ASP A 62 -14.61 15.30 14.38
N ARG A 63 -15.21 15.29 13.18
CA ARG A 63 -16.43 16.06 12.89
C ARG A 63 -17.61 15.62 13.75
N ALA A 64 -17.82 14.32 13.94
CA ALA A 64 -18.87 13.81 14.82
C ALA A 64 -18.65 14.20 16.29
N ARG A 65 -17.40 14.14 16.78
CA ARG A 65 -17.04 14.59 18.13
C ARG A 65 -17.29 16.10 18.31
N PHE A 66 -16.94 16.89 17.31
CA PHE A 66 -17.17 18.34 17.33
C PHE A 66 -18.66 18.68 17.35
N ASN A 67 -19.46 18.05 16.47
CA ASN A 67 -20.92 18.22 16.44
C ASN A 67 -21.57 17.82 17.77
N ARG A 68 -21.10 16.73 18.39
CA ARG A 68 -21.56 16.31 19.72
C ARG A 68 -21.28 17.36 20.80
N ARG A 69 -20.10 17.99 20.81
CA ARG A 69 -19.76 19.06 21.76
C ARG A 69 -20.67 20.28 21.58
N LEU A 70 -20.82 20.76 20.35
CA LEU A 70 -21.73 21.86 20.00
C LEU A 70 -23.18 21.58 20.42
N CYS A 71 -23.62 20.33 20.29
CA CYS A 71 -24.95 19.91 20.70
C CYS A 71 -25.20 20.11 22.20
N ILE A 72 -24.23 19.65 22.99
CA ILE A 72 -24.28 19.68 24.45
C ILE A 72 -24.19 21.13 24.94
N GLU A 73 -23.31 21.95 24.34
CA GLU A 73 -23.20 23.38 24.65
C GLU A 73 -24.49 24.15 24.37
N ARG A 74 -25.26 23.73 23.36
CA ARG A 74 -26.59 24.29 23.04
C ARG A 74 -27.72 23.71 23.91
N GLY A 75 -27.41 22.89 24.91
CA GLY A 75 -28.39 22.29 25.82
C GLY A 75 -29.27 21.20 25.20
N ARG A 76 -28.93 20.73 24.00
CA ARG A 76 -29.69 19.71 23.25
C ARG A 76 -29.14 18.30 23.51
N LEU A 77 -29.92 17.28 23.16
CA LEU A 77 -29.51 15.88 23.25
C LEU A 77 -28.88 15.44 21.91
N TYR A 78 -27.69 14.86 21.96
CA TYR A 78 -27.01 14.32 20.78
C TYR A 78 -27.34 12.83 20.61
N VAL A 79 -27.85 12.45 19.43
CA VAL A 79 -28.17 11.05 19.08
C VAL A 79 -27.03 10.48 18.23
N ASN A 80 -26.19 9.62 18.83
CA ASN A 80 -25.02 9.05 18.14
C ASN A 80 -25.37 8.24 16.88
N ALA A 81 -26.54 7.60 16.85
CA ALA A 81 -26.97 6.76 15.73
C ALA A 81 -27.32 7.57 14.46
N THR A 82 -27.81 8.79 14.62
CA THR A 82 -28.25 9.64 13.49
C THR A 82 -27.36 10.88 13.31
N GLY A 83 -26.44 11.15 14.25
CA GLY A 83 -25.62 12.35 14.29
C GLY A 83 -26.41 13.65 14.53
N GLN A 84 -27.67 13.54 14.96
CA GLN A 84 -28.57 14.69 15.08
C GLN A 84 -28.62 15.25 16.50
N CYS A 85 -28.82 16.57 16.57
CA CYS A 85 -29.13 17.30 17.78
C CYS A 85 -30.63 17.50 17.92
N VAL A 86 -31.25 16.78 18.85
CA VAL A 86 -32.68 16.92 19.14
C VAL A 86 -32.88 17.74 20.40
N GLU A 87 -33.96 18.52 20.45
CA GLU A 87 -34.36 19.18 21.70
C GLU A 87 -34.58 18.15 22.79
N ARG A 88 -34.12 18.45 24.01
CA ARG A 88 -34.32 17.56 25.14
C ARG A 88 -35.83 17.49 25.40
N PRO A 89 -36.45 16.29 25.41
CA PRO A 89 -37.88 16.19 25.70
C PRO A 89 -38.15 16.82 27.07
N SER A 90 -39.24 17.58 27.19
CA SER A 90 -39.68 18.11 28.48
C SER A 90 -39.87 16.94 29.43
N GLN A 91 -39.09 16.91 30.50
CA GLN A 91 -39.19 15.86 31.50
C GLN A 91 -40.56 16.02 32.20
N PRO A 92 -41.49 15.05 32.09
CA PRO A 92 -42.78 15.18 32.73
C PRO A 92 -42.60 14.87 34.22
N GLY A 93 -42.51 15.92 35.04
CA GLY A 93 -42.44 15.79 36.49
C GLY A 93 -41.57 16.86 37.15
N GLY A 94 -42.17 18.01 37.43
CA GLY A 94 -41.68 19.05 38.33
C GLY A 94 -42.88 19.77 38.93
#